data_AF-A0A3C1WJL2-F1
#
_entry.id   AF-A0A3C1WJL2-F1
#
_cell.length_a   1.000
_cell.length_b   1.000
_cell.length_c   1.000
_cell.angle_alpha   90.00
_cell.angle_beta   90.00
_cell.angle_gamma   90.00
#
_symmetry.space_group_name_H-M   'P 1'
#
loop_
_entity.id
_entity.type
_entity.pdbx_description
1 polymer ?
#
loop_
_entity_poly.entity_id
_entity_poly.type
_entity_poly.pdbx_seq_one_letter_code
_entity_poly.pdbx_strand_id
1 'polypeptide(L)'
;MRLDGTKAQNDGRTKSMTDNLIPAIQSYAQAVQFAEEEWALRATLRMGDLFSTIAIITDNQRVAGLSGEDRFRVAIASKSSVPNYLDKAKDIYKKNLDVGLSQNIDNVWIDSTGDRLLSAFLFKGRALEELGQLYLQVPLPTEADGVSAEDLAQARAQLKSAADEKKAAAVENYREALNIAQTYYLNNPTRSRILTRLRELAPDSPELQLQVPAKPRGNAKPG
;
A
#
# COMPACT_ATOMS: atom_id res chain seq x y z
N MET A 1 11.91 -10.45 5.42
CA MET A 1 12.36 -11.65 4.70
C MET A 1 13.54 -11.24 3.83
N ARG A 2 14.73 -11.81 4.04
CA ARG A 2 15.90 -11.51 3.18
C ARG A 2 15.80 -12.40 1.94
N LEU A 3 15.73 -11.79 0.76
CA LEU A 3 15.88 -12.48 -0.52
C LEU A 3 17.37 -12.38 -0.87
N ASP A 4 18.12 -13.48 -0.79
CA ASP A 4 19.58 -13.55 -0.90
C ASP A 4 20.07 -14.47 -2.05
N GLY A 5 19.18 -14.87 -2.97
CA GLY A 5 19.52 -15.72 -4.13
C GLY A 5 19.89 -14.98 -5.43
N THR A 6 20.16 -15.72 -6.50
CA THR A 6 20.31 -15.18 -7.88
C THR A 6 18.99 -14.60 -8.40
N LYS A 7 19.02 -13.79 -9.47
CA LYS A 7 17.80 -13.21 -10.07
C LYS A 7 16.74 -14.30 -10.37
N ALA A 8 17.14 -15.37 -11.07
CA ALA A 8 16.25 -16.48 -11.40
C ALA A 8 15.66 -17.19 -10.16
N GLN A 9 16.44 -17.35 -9.08
CA GLN A 9 15.95 -17.93 -7.83
C GLN A 9 14.93 -17.03 -7.12
N ASN A 10 15.16 -15.71 -7.14
CA ASN A 10 14.23 -14.75 -6.54
C ASN A 10 12.96 -14.56 -7.38
N ASP A 11 13.06 -14.64 -8.70
CA ASP A 11 11.91 -14.62 -9.62
C ASP A 11 11.06 -15.87 -9.43
N GLY A 12 11.68 -17.05 -9.33
CA GLY A 12 11.01 -18.31 -9.02
C GLY A 12 10.32 -18.30 -7.65
N ARG A 13 10.98 -17.75 -6.62
CA ARG A 13 10.38 -17.58 -5.27
C ARG A 13 9.21 -16.61 -5.30
N THR A 14 9.37 -15.44 -5.93
CA THR A 14 8.30 -14.44 -6.08
C THR A 14 7.08 -15.03 -6.78
N LYS A 15 7.31 -15.75 -7.88
CA LYS A 15 6.26 -16.42 -8.64
C LYS A 15 5.57 -17.50 -7.81
N SER A 16 6.33 -18.42 -7.21
CA SER A 16 5.78 -19.48 -6.35
C SER A 16 5.00 -18.91 -5.15
N MET A 17 5.49 -17.83 -4.55
CA MET A 17 4.76 -17.15 -3.47
C MET A 17 3.45 -16.57 -4.01
N THR A 18 3.48 -15.84 -5.13
CA THR A 18 2.26 -15.27 -5.73
C THR A 18 1.24 -16.36 -6.11
N ASP A 19 1.72 -17.45 -6.70
CA ASP A 19 0.91 -18.61 -7.12
C ASP A 19 0.26 -19.31 -5.91
N ASN A 20 0.92 -19.35 -4.75
CA ASN A 20 0.40 -19.95 -3.52
C ASN A 20 -0.53 -19.00 -2.72
N LEU A 21 -0.40 -17.68 -2.92
CA LEU A 21 -1.20 -16.69 -2.18
C LEU A 21 -2.65 -16.66 -2.65
N ILE A 22 -2.92 -16.90 -3.95
CA ILE A 22 -4.30 -16.96 -4.48
C ILE A 22 -5.10 -18.12 -3.88
N PRO A 23 -4.61 -19.39 -3.88
CA PRO A 23 -5.27 -20.49 -3.18
C PRO A 23 -5.47 -20.22 -1.69
N ALA A 24 -4.49 -19.62 -1.00
CA ALA A 24 -4.62 -19.30 0.42
C ALA A 24 -5.75 -18.28 0.68
N ILE A 25 -5.90 -17.26 -0.17
CA ILE A 25 -7.04 -16.32 -0.11
C ILE A 25 -8.37 -17.07 -0.27
N GLN A 26 -8.44 -18.04 -1.19
CA GLN A 26 -9.65 -18.85 -1.40
C GLN A 26 -9.97 -19.73 -0.19
N SER A 27 -8.97 -20.36 0.44
CA SER A 27 -9.16 -21.13 1.66
C SER A 27 -9.65 -20.27 2.83
N TYR A 28 -9.12 -19.06 2.98
CA TYR A 28 -9.64 -18.12 3.99
C TYR A 28 -11.06 -17.67 3.68
N ALA A 29 -11.39 -17.42 2.40
CA ALA A 29 -12.75 -17.09 2.00
C ALA A 29 -13.75 -18.22 2.30
N GLN A 30 -13.33 -19.49 2.15
CA GLN A 30 -14.12 -20.65 2.58
C GLN A 30 -14.26 -20.70 4.11
N ALA A 31 -13.19 -20.40 4.86
CA ALA A 31 -13.23 -20.37 6.31
C ALA A 31 -14.28 -19.39 6.85
N VAL A 32 -14.45 -18.24 6.20
CA VAL A 32 -15.50 -17.25 6.52
C VAL A 32 -16.92 -17.82 6.36
N GLN A 33 -17.13 -18.80 5.48
CA GLN A 33 -18.46 -19.39 5.24
C GLN A 33 -18.95 -20.26 6.41
N PHE A 34 -18.06 -20.74 7.28
CA PHE A 34 -18.44 -21.52 8.46
C PHE A 34 -19.05 -20.65 9.58
N ALA A 35 -19.15 -19.33 9.39
CA ALA A 35 -19.89 -18.38 10.22
C ALA A 35 -19.47 -18.28 11.70
N GLU A 36 -18.33 -18.86 12.08
CA GLU A 36 -17.73 -18.64 13.39
C GLU A 36 -17.01 -17.28 13.40
N GLU A 37 -17.49 -16.35 14.23
CA GLU A 37 -17.06 -14.94 14.25
C GLU A 37 -15.54 -14.80 14.30
N GLU A 38 -14.88 -15.46 15.26
CA GLU A 38 -13.44 -15.34 15.46
C GLU A 38 -12.66 -15.80 14.23
N TRP A 39 -13.05 -16.94 13.65
CA TRP A 39 -12.39 -17.50 12.48
C TRP A 39 -12.63 -16.65 11.24
N ALA A 40 -13.83 -16.08 11.08
CA ALA A 40 -14.15 -15.18 9.98
C ALA A 40 -13.34 -13.88 10.04
N LEU A 41 -13.25 -13.25 11.21
CA LEU A 41 -12.47 -12.02 11.41
C LEU A 41 -10.97 -12.27 11.20
N ARG A 42 -10.45 -13.37 11.74
CA ARG A 42 -9.06 -13.78 11.57
C ARG A 42 -8.75 -14.08 10.11
N ALA A 43 -9.61 -14.84 9.43
CA ALA A 43 -9.43 -15.19 8.01
C ALA A 43 -9.41 -13.94 7.13
N THR A 44 -10.32 -13.00 7.37
CA THR A 44 -10.41 -11.74 6.63
C THR A 44 -9.15 -10.89 6.83
N LEU A 45 -8.67 -10.76 8.07
CA LEU A 45 -7.37 -10.13 8.36
C LEU A 45 -6.24 -10.79 7.56
N ARG A 46 -6.18 -12.13 7.54
CA ARG A 46 -5.14 -12.85 6.79
C ARG A 46 -5.24 -12.61 5.29
N MET A 47 -6.44 -12.56 4.71
CA MET A 47 -6.60 -12.23 3.28
C MET A 47 -5.97 -10.87 2.94
N GLY A 48 -6.18 -9.84 3.78
CA GLY A 48 -5.55 -8.53 3.60
C GLY A 48 -4.01 -8.60 3.75
N ASP A 49 -3.51 -9.38 4.72
CA ASP A 49 -2.07 -9.60 4.92
C ASP A 49 -1.41 -10.24 3.71
N LEU A 50 -2.11 -11.17 3.03
CA LEU A 50 -1.61 -11.82 1.81
C LEU A 50 -1.45 -10.79 0.68
N PHE A 51 -2.43 -9.91 0.45
CA PHE A 51 -2.29 -8.84 -0.54
C PHE A 51 -1.16 -7.85 -0.20
N SER A 52 -1.03 -7.46 1.06
CA SER A 52 0.09 -6.64 1.53
C SER A 52 1.44 -7.34 1.32
N THR A 53 1.48 -8.67 1.49
CA THR A 53 2.68 -9.47 1.25
C THR A 53 3.02 -9.53 -0.23
N ILE A 54 2.04 -9.71 -1.12
CA ILE A 54 2.25 -9.60 -2.58
C ILE A 54 2.84 -8.23 -2.91
N ALA A 55 2.26 -7.16 -2.35
CA ALA A 55 2.77 -5.80 -2.55
C ALA A 55 4.25 -5.69 -2.15
N ILE A 56 4.64 -6.18 -0.97
CA ILE A 56 6.03 -6.18 -0.48
C ILE A 56 6.95 -6.99 -1.41
N ILE A 57 6.53 -8.17 -1.85
CA ILE A 57 7.34 -9.02 -2.72
C ILE A 57 7.55 -8.33 -4.08
N THR A 58 6.47 -7.81 -4.66
CA THR A 58 6.48 -7.05 -5.90
C THR A 58 7.41 -5.85 -5.80
N ASP A 59 7.32 -5.09 -4.72
CA ASP A 59 8.16 -3.92 -4.41
C ASP A 59 9.65 -4.24 -4.32
N ASN A 60 9.97 -5.44 -3.82
CA ASN A 60 11.32 -5.96 -3.67
C ASN A 60 11.80 -6.77 -4.89
N GLN A 61 11.06 -6.78 -6.00
CA GLN A 61 11.52 -7.44 -7.23
C GLN A 61 12.87 -6.85 -7.64
N ARG A 62 13.88 -7.73 -7.75
CA ARG A 62 15.26 -7.31 -7.90
C ARG A 62 15.54 -6.86 -9.32
N VAL A 63 16.11 -5.66 -9.43
CA VAL A 63 16.80 -5.18 -10.64
C VAL A 63 18.25 -5.65 -10.74
N ALA A 64 18.66 -6.62 -9.92
CA ALA A 64 20.03 -7.12 -9.88
C ALA A 64 20.43 -7.75 -11.21
N GLY A 65 21.57 -7.32 -11.76
CA GLY A 65 22.04 -7.74 -13.09
C GLY A 65 21.41 -7.00 -14.26
N LEU A 66 20.51 -6.03 -14.01
CA LEU A 66 20.03 -5.09 -15.03
C LEU A 66 20.85 -3.80 -14.97
N SER A 67 21.14 -3.23 -16.13
CA SER A 67 21.86 -1.97 -16.29
C SER A 67 21.06 -0.97 -17.13
N GLY A 68 21.38 0.31 -17.01
CA GLY A 68 20.80 1.36 -17.85
C GLY A 68 19.28 1.40 -17.80
N GLU A 69 18.67 1.55 -18.97
CA GLU A 69 17.22 1.69 -19.16
C GLU A 69 16.40 0.51 -18.63
N ASP A 70 16.90 -0.72 -18.82
CA ASP A 70 16.21 -1.94 -18.38
C ASP A 70 15.99 -1.97 -16.86
N ARG A 71 16.94 -1.43 -16.10
CA ARG A 71 16.83 -1.31 -14.64
C ARG A 71 15.70 -0.35 -14.25
N PHE A 72 15.60 0.80 -14.92
CA PHE A 72 14.55 1.78 -14.65
C PHE A 72 13.18 1.26 -15.05
N ARG A 73 13.07 0.65 -16.23
CA ARG A 73 11.81 0.06 -16.72
C ARG A 73 11.26 -0.97 -15.75
N VAL A 74 12.10 -1.89 -15.26
CA VAL A 74 11.68 -2.91 -14.29
C VAL A 74 11.32 -2.29 -12.95
N ALA A 75 12.09 -1.31 -12.45
CA ALA A 75 11.78 -0.62 -11.21
C ALA A 75 10.43 0.11 -11.25
N ILE A 76 10.16 0.84 -12.33
CA ILE A 76 8.89 1.55 -12.56
C ILE A 76 7.74 0.54 -12.69
N ALA A 77 7.90 -0.52 -13.48
CA ALA A 77 6.88 -1.54 -13.65
C ALA A 77 6.51 -2.23 -12.32
N SER A 78 7.51 -2.66 -11.55
CA SER A 78 7.30 -3.22 -10.22
C SER A 78 6.56 -2.22 -9.30
N LYS A 79 7.10 -1.01 -9.12
CA LYS A 79 6.53 0.00 -8.21
C LYS A 79 5.14 0.47 -8.60
N SER A 80 4.85 0.60 -9.89
CA SER A 80 3.53 1.00 -10.39
C SER A 80 2.42 -0.01 -10.09
N SER A 81 2.76 -1.29 -9.88
CA SER A 81 1.78 -2.32 -9.55
C SER A 81 1.49 -2.46 -8.05
N VAL A 82 2.40 -1.98 -7.18
CA VAL A 82 2.27 -2.04 -5.71
C VAL A 82 0.97 -1.42 -5.19
N PRO A 83 0.55 -0.22 -5.63
CA PRO A 83 -0.70 0.41 -5.18
C PRO A 83 -1.95 -0.49 -5.37
N ASN A 84 -2.02 -1.24 -6.47
CA ASN A 84 -3.20 -2.06 -6.78
C ASN A 84 -3.39 -3.20 -5.77
N TYR A 85 -2.29 -3.80 -5.31
CA TYR A 85 -2.35 -4.83 -4.28
C TYR A 85 -2.72 -4.24 -2.92
N LEU A 86 -2.21 -3.05 -2.60
CA LEU A 86 -2.52 -2.36 -1.35
C LEU A 86 -3.96 -1.85 -1.30
N ASP A 87 -4.55 -1.46 -2.42
CA ASP A 87 -5.99 -1.11 -2.47
C ASP A 87 -6.86 -2.33 -2.17
N LYS A 88 -6.54 -3.50 -2.74
CA LYS A 88 -7.24 -4.75 -2.39
C LYS A 88 -7.09 -5.10 -0.91
N ALA A 89 -5.89 -4.92 -0.35
CA ALA A 89 -5.67 -5.14 1.09
C ALA A 89 -6.51 -4.17 1.94
N LYS A 90 -6.48 -2.87 1.61
CA LYS A 90 -7.28 -1.83 2.28
C LYS A 90 -8.77 -2.16 2.26
N ASP A 91 -9.31 -2.55 1.12
CA ASP A 91 -10.74 -2.88 0.99
C ASP A 91 -11.15 -4.05 1.89
N ILE A 92 -10.29 -5.07 1.99
CA ILE A 92 -10.52 -6.23 2.87
C ILE A 92 -10.44 -5.82 4.34
N TYR A 93 -9.44 -5.03 4.72
CA TYR A 93 -9.32 -4.55 6.09
C TYR A 93 -10.49 -3.66 6.50
N LYS A 94 -10.93 -2.74 5.62
CA LYS A 94 -12.11 -1.89 5.84
C LYS A 94 -13.36 -2.74 6.11
N LYS A 95 -13.65 -3.74 5.28
CA LYS A 95 -14.77 -4.67 5.50
C LYS A 95 -14.71 -5.35 6.86
N ASN A 96 -13.52 -5.77 7.30
CA ASN A 96 -13.36 -6.42 8.59
C ASN A 96 -13.63 -5.44 9.76
N LEU A 97 -13.18 -4.18 9.63
CA LEU A 97 -13.50 -3.12 10.60
C LEU A 97 -14.99 -2.73 10.59
N ASP A 98 -15.63 -2.72 9.42
CA ASP A 98 -17.07 -2.45 9.29
C ASP A 98 -17.90 -3.50 10.03
N VAL A 99 -17.50 -4.79 9.93
CA VAL A 99 -18.09 -5.87 10.73
C VAL A 99 -17.88 -5.61 12.22
N GLY A 100 -16.64 -5.28 12.62
CA GLY A 100 -16.33 -4.95 14.01
C GLY A 100 -17.20 -3.83 14.57
N LEU A 101 -17.36 -2.73 13.82
CA LEU A 101 -18.20 -1.60 14.22
C LEU A 101 -19.69 -1.95 14.25
N SER A 102 -20.21 -2.56 13.20
CA SER A 102 -21.65 -2.86 13.07
C SER A 102 -22.16 -3.87 14.08
N GLN A 103 -21.30 -4.80 14.51
CA GLN A 103 -21.62 -5.83 15.50
C GLN A 103 -21.08 -5.52 16.89
N ASN A 104 -20.44 -4.37 17.07
CA ASN A 104 -19.82 -3.94 18.32
C ASN A 104 -18.83 -4.97 18.87
N ILE A 105 -18.03 -5.56 17.97
CA ILE A 105 -16.97 -6.51 18.29
C ILE A 105 -15.68 -5.74 18.53
N ASP A 106 -15.10 -5.96 19.70
CA ASP A 106 -13.83 -5.38 20.11
C ASP A 106 -12.88 -6.49 20.53
N ASN A 107 -12.01 -6.93 19.62
CA ASN A 107 -11.08 -8.02 19.85
C ASN A 107 -9.75 -7.79 19.12
N VAL A 108 -8.78 -8.64 19.42
CA VAL A 108 -7.41 -8.55 18.88
C VAL A 108 -7.35 -8.59 17.34
N TRP A 109 -8.33 -9.21 16.67
CA TRP A 109 -8.38 -9.29 15.21
C TRP A 109 -8.84 -7.98 14.58
N ILE A 110 -9.80 -7.29 15.20
CA ILE A 110 -10.22 -5.94 14.80
C ILE A 110 -9.10 -4.93 15.04
N ASP A 111 -8.47 -4.96 16.23
CA ASP A 111 -7.34 -4.07 16.55
C ASP A 111 -6.18 -4.27 15.56
N SER A 112 -5.80 -5.53 15.33
CA SER A 112 -4.76 -5.87 14.34
C SER A 112 -5.13 -5.41 12.94
N THR A 113 -6.41 -5.51 12.56
CA THR A 113 -6.89 -5.03 11.26
C THR A 113 -6.69 -3.52 11.13
N GLY A 114 -7.00 -2.74 12.16
CA GLY A 114 -6.79 -1.29 12.17
C GLY A 114 -5.33 -0.90 11.96
N ASP A 115 -4.41 -1.58 12.66
CA ASP A 115 -2.97 -1.39 12.48
C ASP A 115 -2.49 -1.74 11.06
N ARG A 116 -2.99 -2.84 10.50
CA ARG A 116 -2.65 -3.28 9.14
C ARG A 116 -3.21 -2.34 8.08
N LEU A 117 -4.42 -1.82 8.27
CA LEU A 117 -5.04 -0.85 7.35
C LEU A 117 -4.18 0.41 7.23
N LEU A 118 -3.82 1.04 8.35
CA LEU A 118 -2.96 2.23 8.31
C LEU A 118 -1.55 1.92 7.78
N SER A 119 -1.04 0.72 8.04
CA SER A 119 0.24 0.28 7.47
C SER A 119 0.19 0.16 5.95
N ALA A 120 -0.90 -0.37 5.40
CA ALA A 120 -1.12 -0.46 3.95
C ALA A 120 -1.22 0.94 3.31
N PHE A 121 -1.92 1.87 3.96
CA PHE A 121 -1.94 3.26 3.54
C PHE A 121 -0.55 3.90 3.53
N LEU A 122 0.21 3.75 4.62
CA LEU A 122 1.56 4.32 4.71
C LEU A 122 2.47 3.74 3.62
N PHE A 123 2.38 2.43 3.37
CA PHE A 123 3.17 1.79 2.34
C PHE A 123 2.77 2.26 0.94
N LYS A 124 1.47 2.38 0.65
CA LYS A 124 0.98 2.86 -0.65
C LYS A 124 1.45 4.28 -0.94
N GLY A 125 1.36 5.17 0.05
CA GLY A 125 1.84 6.54 -0.10
C GLY A 125 3.33 6.60 -0.42
N ARG A 126 4.16 5.86 0.31
CA ARG A 126 5.60 5.78 0.04
C ARG A 126 5.93 5.21 -1.32
N ALA A 127 5.24 4.15 -1.75
CA ALA A 127 5.43 3.55 -3.06
C ALA A 127 5.10 4.54 -4.19
N LEU A 128 4.05 5.36 -4.03
CA LEU A 128 3.70 6.42 -4.98
C LEU A 128 4.76 7.53 -5.01
N GLU A 129 5.27 7.96 -3.85
CA GLU A 129 6.35 8.95 -3.78
C GLU A 129 7.62 8.44 -4.47
N GLU A 130 8.03 7.20 -4.19
CA GLU A 130 9.20 6.57 -4.79
C GLU A 130 9.03 6.39 -6.31
N LEU A 131 7.83 6.04 -6.77
CA LEU A 131 7.51 5.96 -8.20
C LEU A 131 7.64 7.32 -8.88
N GLY A 132 7.19 8.40 -8.22
CA GLY A 132 7.39 9.76 -8.71
C GLY A 132 8.87 10.12 -8.86
N GLN A 133 9.70 9.73 -7.87
CA GLN A 133 11.15 9.93 -7.95
C GLN A 133 11.78 9.13 -9.09
N LEU A 134 11.33 7.89 -9.33
CA LEU A 134 11.83 7.07 -10.42
C LEU A 134 11.59 7.72 -11.79
N TYR A 135 10.41 8.34 -12.02
CA TYR A 135 10.14 9.05 -13.27
C TYR A 135 11.12 10.19 -13.51
N LEU A 136 11.49 10.94 -12.47
CA LEU A 136 12.47 12.04 -12.58
C LEU A 136 13.91 11.56 -12.84
N GLN A 137 14.19 10.29 -12.57
CA GLN A 137 15.52 9.70 -12.74
C GLN A 137 15.66 8.87 -14.02
N VAL A 138 14.61 8.78 -14.83
CA VAL A 138 14.67 8.05 -16.11
C VAL A 138 15.75 8.70 -17.00
N PRO A 139 16.76 7.93 -17.44
CA PRO A 139 17.77 8.45 -18.36
C PRO A 139 17.11 8.74 -19.70
N LEU A 140 17.20 9.99 -20.13
CA LEU A 140 16.73 10.42 -21.45
C LEU A 140 17.89 10.42 -22.44
N PRO A 141 17.62 10.22 -23.75
CA PRO A 141 18.61 10.43 -24.79
C PRO A 141 19.10 11.89 -24.78
N THR A 142 20.17 12.12 -25.52
CA THR A 142 20.78 13.44 -25.72
C THR A 142 20.63 13.89 -27.17
N GLU A 143 20.92 15.16 -27.45
CA GLU A 143 20.95 15.64 -28.85
C GLU A 143 22.01 14.90 -29.69
N ALA A 144 23.08 14.39 -29.05
CA ALA A 144 24.09 13.56 -29.71
C ALA A 144 23.54 12.20 -30.18
N ASP A 145 22.42 11.74 -29.60
CA ASP A 145 21.70 10.54 -30.03
C ASP A 145 20.72 10.83 -31.18
N GLY A 146 20.76 12.04 -31.75
CA GLY A 146 19.92 12.46 -32.89
C GLY A 146 18.50 12.89 -32.52
N VAL A 147 18.23 13.09 -31.22
CA VAL A 147 16.92 13.55 -30.72
C VAL A 147 16.88 15.08 -30.67
N SER A 148 15.81 15.70 -31.16
CA SER A 148 15.70 17.16 -31.16
C SER A 148 15.58 17.72 -29.74
N ALA A 149 16.05 18.96 -29.53
CA ALA A 149 15.91 19.64 -28.24
C ALA A 149 14.44 19.79 -27.81
N GLU A 150 13.51 19.91 -28.77
CA GLU A 150 12.07 19.98 -28.54
C GLU A 150 11.53 18.65 -28.00
N ASP A 151 11.87 17.53 -28.63
CA ASP A 151 11.46 16.19 -28.18
C ASP A 151 12.00 15.88 -26.78
N LEU A 152 13.25 16.27 -26.49
CA LEU A 152 13.84 16.12 -25.16
C LEU A 152 13.12 16.96 -24.10
N ALA A 153 12.74 18.20 -24.44
CA ALA A 153 11.97 19.06 -23.55
C ALA A 153 10.58 18.47 -23.27
N GLN A 154 9.92 17.94 -24.31
CA GLN A 154 8.62 17.28 -24.18
C GLN A 154 8.71 16.02 -23.31
N ALA A 155 9.71 15.16 -23.52
CA ALA A 155 9.91 13.96 -22.71
C ALA A 155 10.16 14.30 -21.22
N ARG A 156 10.98 15.32 -20.94
CA ARG A 156 11.19 15.82 -19.57
C ARG A 156 9.90 16.34 -18.95
N ALA A 157 9.10 17.08 -19.69
CA ALA A 157 7.82 17.61 -19.21
C ALA A 157 6.83 16.47 -18.89
N GLN A 158 6.75 15.43 -19.72
CA GLN A 158 5.91 14.26 -19.48
C GLN A 158 6.34 13.50 -18.21
N LEU A 159 7.63 13.23 -18.04
CA LEU A 159 8.15 12.56 -16.84
C LEU A 159 7.91 13.39 -15.57
N LYS A 160 8.05 14.71 -15.66
CA LYS A 160 7.74 15.62 -14.55
C LYS A 160 6.25 15.60 -14.21
N SER A 161 5.37 15.68 -15.21
CA SER A 161 3.92 15.58 -15.00
C SER A 161 3.54 14.27 -14.33
N ALA A 162 4.08 13.15 -14.82
CA ALA A 162 3.85 11.84 -14.21
C ALA A 162 4.34 11.77 -12.75
N ALA A 163 5.50 12.39 -12.45
CA ALA A 163 6.02 12.46 -11.09
C ALA A 163 5.11 13.30 -10.16
N ASP A 164 4.65 14.46 -10.64
CA ASP A 164 3.76 15.36 -9.90
C ASP A 164 2.40 14.68 -9.64
N GLU A 165 1.86 13.94 -10.61
CA GLU A 165 0.66 13.11 -10.45
C GLU A 165 0.83 12.05 -9.35
N LYS A 166 1.99 11.37 -9.29
CA LYS A 166 2.22 10.38 -8.22
C LYS A 166 2.39 11.03 -6.85
N LYS A 167 3.01 12.20 -6.78
CA LYS A 167 3.08 12.99 -5.55
C LYS A 167 1.68 13.40 -5.07
N ALA A 168 0.84 13.90 -5.97
CA ALA A 168 -0.56 14.24 -5.66
C ALA A 168 -1.34 13.02 -5.16
N ALA A 169 -1.22 11.87 -5.84
CA ALA A 169 -1.86 10.62 -5.42
C ALA A 169 -1.37 10.14 -4.04
N ALA A 170 -0.09 10.33 -3.71
CA ALA A 170 0.43 10.01 -2.37
C ALA A 170 -0.20 10.90 -1.29
N VAL A 171 -0.32 12.20 -1.55
CA VAL A 171 -1.00 13.16 -0.65
C VAL A 171 -2.45 12.74 -0.43
N GLU A 172 -3.21 12.47 -1.49
CA GLU A 172 -4.60 12.02 -1.38
C GLU A 172 -4.72 10.72 -0.58
N ASN A 173 -3.82 9.76 -0.79
CA ASN A 173 -3.80 8.52 -0.03
C ASN A 173 -3.54 8.76 1.47
N TYR A 174 -2.66 9.71 1.83
CA TYR A 174 -2.43 10.07 3.23
C TYR A 174 -3.62 10.82 3.86
N ARG A 175 -4.29 11.70 3.10
CA ARG A 175 -5.54 12.35 3.52
C ARG A 175 -6.64 11.33 3.79
N GLU A 176 -6.83 10.40 2.86
CA GLU A 176 -7.79 9.29 3.03
C GLU A 176 -7.47 8.50 4.30
N ALA A 177 -6.20 8.17 4.53
CA ALA A 177 -5.79 7.42 5.71
C ALA A 177 -6.14 8.10 7.05
N LEU A 178 -6.02 9.43 7.12
CA LEU A 178 -6.36 10.19 8.33
C LEU A 178 -7.86 10.28 8.57
N ASN A 179 -8.66 10.42 7.49
CA ASN A 179 -10.10 10.33 7.57
C ASN A 179 -10.55 8.93 8.02
N ILE A 180 -9.99 7.87 7.43
CA ILE A 180 -10.22 6.48 7.84
C ILE A 180 -9.83 6.26 9.31
N ALA A 181 -8.70 6.81 9.75
CA ALA A 181 -8.28 6.70 11.14
C ALA A 181 -9.30 7.35 12.09
N GLN A 182 -9.93 8.45 11.68
CA GLN A 182 -11.01 9.07 12.45
C GLN A 182 -12.26 8.18 12.46
N THR A 183 -12.70 7.67 11.30
CA THR A 183 -13.88 6.82 11.16
C THR A 183 -13.81 5.56 12.02
N TYR A 184 -12.64 4.90 12.05
CA TYR A 184 -12.45 3.63 12.77
C TYR A 184 -11.73 3.79 14.11
N TYR A 185 -11.61 5.01 14.65
CA TYR A 185 -11.01 5.25 15.96
C TYR A 185 -9.54 4.80 16.09
N LEU A 186 -8.78 4.84 15.00
CA LEU A 186 -7.41 4.30 14.92
C LEU A 186 -6.39 5.35 15.33
N ASN A 187 -5.93 5.30 16.58
CA ASN A 187 -4.89 6.20 17.09
C ASN A 187 -3.61 5.45 17.48
N ASN A 188 -2.81 5.07 16.48
CA ASN A 188 -1.59 4.28 16.65
C ASN A 188 -0.33 5.00 16.09
N PRO A 189 0.89 4.46 16.31
CA PRO A 189 2.13 5.07 15.81
C PRO A 189 2.18 5.25 14.28
N THR A 190 1.52 4.38 13.52
CA THR A 190 1.47 4.48 12.05
C THR A 190 0.71 5.74 11.61
N ARG A 191 -0.40 6.09 12.28
CA ARG A 191 -1.08 7.38 12.06
C ARG A 191 -0.14 8.56 12.22
N SER A 192 0.70 8.56 13.27
CA SER A 192 1.67 9.64 13.49
C SER A 192 2.68 9.76 12.35
N ARG A 193 3.14 8.63 11.79
CA ARG A 193 4.03 8.62 10.63
C ARG A 193 3.35 9.17 9.36
N ILE A 194 2.07 8.87 9.18
CA ILE A 194 1.25 9.42 8.08
C ILE A 194 1.10 10.94 8.25
N LEU A 195 0.76 11.42 9.46
CA LEU A 195 0.68 12.84 9.77
C LEU A 195 1.99 13.57 9.44
N THR A 196 3.13 13.00 9.85
CA THR A 196 4.44 13.59 9.56
C THR A 196 4.70 13.69 8.06
N ARG A 197 4.49 12.61 7.28
CA ARG A 197 4.69 12.70 5.82
C ARG A 197 3.70 13.65 5.15
N LEU A 198 2.43 13.66 5.56
CA LEU A 198 1.46 14.58 4.98
C LEU A 198 1.86 16.04 5.26
N ARG A 199 2.35 16.36 6.46
CA ARG A 199 2.83 17.71 6.79
C ARG A 199 4.00 18.15 5.91
N GLU A 200 4.90 17.22 5.59
CA GLU A 200 6.05 17.48 4.72
C GLU A 200 5.65 17.68 3.25
N LEU A 201 4.59 17.00 2.78
CA LEU A 201 4.15 17.05 1.38
C LEU A 201 3.09 18.12 1.09
N ALA A 202 2.21 18.38 2.06
CA ALA A 202 1.06 19.26 1.98
C ALA A 202 0.80 19.90 3.37
N PRO A 203 1.61 20.89 3.79
CA PRO A 203 1.54 21.49 5.12
C PRO A 203 0.20 22.18 5.41
N ASP A 204 -0.53 22.60 4.38
CA ASP A 204 -1.83 23.27 4.48
C ASP A 204 -3.01 22.29 4.44
N SER A 205 -2.77 20.98 4.51
CA SER A 205 -3.84 19.98 4.45
C SER A 205 -4.76 20.08 5.68
N PRO A 206 -6.09 20.18 5.51
CA PRO A 206 -7.02 20.25 6.64
C PRO A 206 -6.98 19.00 7.53
N GLU A 207 -6.63 17.84 6.94
CA GLU A 207 -6.54 16.56 7.64
C GLU A 207 -5.46 16.53 8.74
N LEU A 208 -4.49 17.45 8.70
CA LEU A 208 -3.48 17.60 9.75
C LEU A 208 -4.08 18.03 11.09
N GLN A 209 -5.28 18.60 11.08
CA GLN A 209 -6.00 19.04 12.27
C GLN A 209 -7.00 18.00 12.78
N LEU A 210 -7.22 16.89 12.05
CA LEU A 210 -8.18 15.87 12.45
C LEU A 210 -7.74 15.20 13.74
N GLN A 211 -8.68 15.14 14.68
CA GLN A 211 -8.53 14.38 15.92
C GLN A 211 -9.30 13.07 15.80
N VAL A 212 -8.72 12.00 16.32
CA VAL A 212 -9.38 10.70 16.41
C VAL A 212 -10.22 10.70 17.69
N PRO A 213 -11.55 10.57 17.61
CA PRO A 213 -12.40 10.50 18.79
C PRO A 213 -12.13 9.24 19.60
N ALA A 214 -12.57 9.22 20.86
CA ALA A 214 -12.57 8.00 21.65
C ALA A 214 -13.53 6.98 21.02
N LYS A 215 -13.10 5.71 20.97
CA LYS A 215 -13.97 4.61 20.53
C LYS A 215 -15.18 4.52 21.48
N PRO A 216 -16.42 4.46 20.95
CA PRO A 216 -17.60 4.24 21.77
C PRO A 216 -17.43 2.95 22.57
N ARG A 217 -17.63 3.01 23.88
CA ARG A 217 -17.65 1.78 24.69
C ARG A 217 -18.90 1.00 24.31
N GLY A 218 -18.71 -0.19 23.75
CA GLY A 218 -19.82 -1.11 23.53
C GLY A 218 -20.55 -1.41 24.83
N ASN A 219 -21.88 -1.38 24.80
CA ASN A 219 -22.68 -1.81 25.95
C ASN A 219 -22.27 -3.23 26.30
N ALA A 220 -21.61 -3.41 27.45
CA ALA A 220 -21.37 -4.71 28.02
C ALA A 220 -22.74 -5.40 28.15
N LYS A 221 -22.93 -6.52 27.44
CA LYS A 221 -24.10 -7.37 27.70
C LYS A 221 -24.06 -7.72 29.19
N PRO A 222 -25.13 -7.46 29.96
CA PRO A 222 -25.23 -8.03 31.29
C PRO A 222 -25.21 -9.55 31.12
N GLY A 223 -24.23 -10.19 31.76
CA GLY A 223 -24.15 -11.64 31.86
C GLY A 223 -25.24 -12.23 32.73
#